data_AF-A0A559MBK1-F1
#
_entry.id   AF-A0A559MBK1-F1
#
_cell.length_a   1.000
_cell.length_b   1.000
_cell.length_c   1.000
_cell.angle_alpha   90.00
_cell.angle_beta   90.00
_cell.angle_gamma   90.00
#
_symmetry.space_group_name_H-M   'P 1'
#
loop_
_entity.id
_entity.type
_entity.pdbx_description
1 polymer ?
#
loop_
_entity_poly.entity_id
_entity_poly.type
_entity_poly.pdbx_seq_one_letter_code
_entity_poly.pdbx_strand_id
1 'polypeptide(L)'
;MSIHDCTAEDPGEWTWMLMQTWRSDEPTGLAGDNVLPAMYERGKNFGYPFNEVFRTIPEGTKVWHNRLAYWPTKPWDSRGGLVTLAGDAAHPMTFHRGQGLNNAITDAADFLVHLREMKEHTPAELAAAVKRYEVELWPRGHEAVLQSHENTNAVHDWKTMMQSDLFTGGLAKLSKEEQAAKDEEDSKVAKQATDGGKET
;
A
#
# COMPACT_ATOMS: atom_id res chain seq x y z
N MET A 1 -14.60 5.63 -3.07
CA MET A 1 -14.85 6.73 -4.01
C MET A 1 -13.90 7.84 -3.67
N SER A 2 -13.15 8.34 -4.65
CA SER A 2 -12.27 9.49 -4.48
C SER A 2 -12.42 10.43 -5.67
N ILE A 3 -12.06 11.71 -5.48
CA ILE A 3 -12.05 12.71 -6.54
C ILE A 3 -10.73 12.56 -7.31
N HIS A 4 -10.82 12.50 -8.64
CA HIS A 4 -9.66 12.50 -9.52
C HIS A 4 -9.42 13.90 -10.10
N ASP A 5 -10.48 14.59 -10.53
CA ASP A 5 -10.44 15.97 -11.02
C ASP A 5 -11.67 16.73 -10.53
N CYS A 6 -11.45 17.89 -9.92
CA CYS A 6 -12.48 18.80 -9.40
C CYS A 6 -12.19 20.26 -9.77
N THR A 7 -11.61 20.50 -10.94
CA THR A 7 -11.28 21.84 -11.41
C THR A 7 -12.50 22.67 -11.81
N ALA A 8 -13.62 22.03 -12.16
CA ALA A 8 -14.89 22.70 -12.46
C ALA A 8 -15.63 23.14 -11.19
N GLU A 9 -16.38 24.24 -11.27
CA GLU A 9 -17.23 24.71 -10.17
C GLU A 9 -18.39 23.75 -9.87
N ASP A 10 -18.94 23.10 -10.89
CA ASP A 10 -20.03 22.13 -10.76
C ASP A 10 -19.49 20.73 -10.41
N PRO A 11 -19.85 20.14 -9.25
CA PRO A 11 -19.47 18.77 -8.89
C PRO A 11 -19.97 17.69 -9.85
N GLY A 12 -21.01 17.98 -10.65
CA GLY A 12 -21.50 17.11 -11.70
C GLY A 12 -20.49 16.90 -12.84
N GLU A 13 -19.57 17.85 -13.02
CA GLU A 13 -18.52 17.80 -14.04
C GLU A 13 -17.20 17.25 -13.49
N TRP A 14 -17.16 16.81 -12.23
CA TRP A 14 -15.96 16.24 -11.63
C TRP A 14 -15.71 14.82 -12.14
N THR A 15 -14.43 14.47 -12.26
CA THR A 15 -14.04 13.08 -12.52
C THR A 15 -13.89 12.35 -11.20
N TRP A 16 -14.68 11.30 -11.02
CA TRP A 16 -14.67 10.45 -9.84
C TRP A 16 -13.96 9.14 -10.13
N MET A 17 -13.12 8.70 -9.20
CA MET A 17 -12.57 7.36 -9.19
C MET A 17 -13.40 6.47 -8.26
N LEU A 18 -14.02 5.45 -8.85
CA LEU A 18 -14.79 4.44 -8.16
C LEU A 18 -13.99 3.14 -8.09
N MET A 19 -14.07 2.47 -6.94
CA MET A 19 -13.36 1.22 -6.72
C MET A 19 -14.22 0.31 -5.87
N GLN A 20 -14.25 -0.96 -6.23
CA GLN A 20 -14.83 -2.03 -5.43
C GLN A 20 -13.74 -3.07 -5.21
N THR A 21 -13.57 -3.49 -3.96
CA THR A 21 -12.66 -4.56 -3.58
C THR A 21 -13.41 -5.58 -2.73
N TRP A 22 -13.06 -6.84 -2.91
CA TRP A 22 -13.66 -7.96 -2.20
C TRP A 22 -12.66 -9.11 -2.16
N ARG A 23 -12.87 -10.03 -1.20
CA ARG A 23 -12.11 -11.28 -1.15
C ARG A 23 -12.64 -12.25 -2.20
N SER A 24 -11.73 -12.91 -2.91
CA SER A 24 -12.06 -13.95 -3.89
C SER A 24 -10.96 -15.01 -3.90
N ASP A 25 -11.28 -16.18 -3.36
CA ASP A 25 -10.36 -17.32 -3.34
C ASP A 25 -10.15 -17.88 -4.75
N GLU A 26 -11.21 -17.86 -5.56
CA GLU A 26 -11.20 -18.34 -6.93
C GLU A 26 -10.94 -17.22 -7.97
N PRO A 27 -10.47 -17.57 -9.17
CA PRO A 27 -10.48 -16.68 -10.32
C PRO A 27 -11.89 -16.15 -10.61
N THR A 28 -12.02 -14.85 -10.84
CA THR A 28 -13.33 -14.21 -11.03
C THR A 28 -13.86 -14.32 -12.46
N GLY A 29 -13.01 -14.64 -13.43
CA GLY A 29 -13.33 -14.59 -14.86
C GLY A 29 -13.62 -13.18 -15.40
N LEU A 30 -13.34 -12.13 -14.60
CA LEU A 30 -13.61 -10.74 -14.99
C LEU A 30 -12.46 -10.19 -15.82
N ALA A 31 -12.76 -9.83 -17.07
CA ALA A 31 -11.87 -9.20 -18.02
C ALA A 31 -12.67 -8.53 -19.16
N GLY A 32 -12.20 -7.38 -19.64
CA GLY A 32 -12.84 -6.67 -20.75
C GLY A 32 -14.28 -6.26 -20.41
N ASP A 33 -15.20 -6.57 -21.32
CA ASP A 33 -16.56 -6.00 -21.31
C ASP A 33 -17.46 -6.57 -20.19
N ASN A 34 -17.08 -7.68 -19.54
CA ASN A 34 -17.87 -8.26 -18.44
C ASN A 34 -17.57 -7.61 -17.07
N VAL A 35 -16.58 -6.73 -16.97
CA VAL A 35 -16.18 -6.09 -15.71
C VAL A 35 -17.23 -5.08 -15.24
N LEU A 36 -17.70 -4.20 -16.14
CA LEU A 36 -18.67 -3.16 -15.81
C LEU A 36 -20.04 -3.73 -15.36
N PRO A 37 -20.65 -4.70 -16.08
CA PRO A 37 -21.86 -5.38 -15.59
C PRO A 37 -21.66 -6.03 -14.22
N ALA A 38 -20.50 -6.65 -13.99
CA ALA A 38 -20.18 -7.29 -12.72
C ALA A 38 -20.01 -6.27 -11.57
N MET A 39 -19.54 -5.06 -11.88
CA MET A 39 -19.45 -3.93 -10.95
C MET A 39 -20.84 -3.40 -10.58
N TYR A 40 -21.78 -3.34 -11.53
CA TYR A 40 -23.19 -2.99 -11.28
C TYR A 40 -23.88 -3.97 -10.36
N GLU A 41 -23.78 -5.26 -10.66
CA GLU A 41 -24.44 -6.30 -9.86
C GLU A 41 -23.98 -6.29 -8.40
N ARG A 42 -22.68 -6.12 -8.16
CA ARG A 42 -22.14 -5.97 -6.79
C ARG A 42 -22.59 -4.66 -6.14
N GLY A 43 -22.64 -3.58 -6.89
CA GLY A 43 -23.07 -2.25 -6.44
C GLY A 43 -24.49 -2.22 -5.87
N LYS A 44 -25.39 -3.12 -6.31
CA LYS A 44 -26.80 -3.17 -5.86
C LYS A 44 -26.95 -3.40 -4.35
N ASN A 45 -26.01 -4.10 -3.72
CA ASN A 45 -26.06 -4.44 -2.30
C ASN A 45 -25.57 -3.31 -1.38
N PHE A 46 -25.03 -2.23 -1.94
CA PHE A 46 -24.61 -1.08 -1.14
C PHE A 46 -25.83 -0.27 -0.69
N GLY A 47 -25.68 0.47 0.41
CA GLY A 47 -26.67 1.46 0.83
C GLY A 47 -26.62 2.72 -0.06
N TYR A 48 -27.71 3.49 -0.04
CA TYR A 48 -27.72 4.84 -0.63
C TYR A 48 -26.66 5.73 0.07
N PRO A 49 -25.88 6.55 -0.68
CA PRO A 49 -25.97 6.80 -2.13
C PRO A 49 -25.09 5.89 -3.00
N PHE A 50 -24.33 4.97 -2.43
CA PHE A 50 -23.31 4.21 -3.17
C PHE A 50 -23.91 3.24 -4.20
N ASN A 51 -25.08 2.65 -3.92
CA ASN A 51 -25.76 1.83 -4.91
C ASN A 51 -26.21 2.63 -6.15
N GLU A 52 -26.70 3.85 -5.97
CA GLU A 52 -27.05 4.78 -7.07
C GLU A 52 -25.80 5.10 -7.88
N VAL A 53 -24.70 5.50 -7.22
CA VAL A 53 -23.43 5.83 -7.87
C VAL A 53 -22.93 4.68 -8.76
N PHE A 54 -22.98 3.43 -8.27
CA PHE A 54 -22.58 2.30 -9.10
C PHE A 54 -23.57 2.03 -10.24
N ARG A 55 -24.88 2.24 -10.04
CA ARG A 55 -25.90 2.02 -11.09
C ARG A 55 -25.91 3.07 -12.19
N THR A 56 -25.38 4.26 -11.93
CA THR A 56 -25.40 5.40 -12.87
C THR A 56 -24.10 5.59 -13.64
N ILE A 57 -23.12 4.69 -13.51
CA ILE A 57 -21.93 4.74 -14.37
C ILE A 57 -22.39 4.64 -15.83
N PRO A 58 -21.88 5.46 -16.75
CA PRO A 58 -22.26 5.39 -18.15
C PRO A 58 -21.92 4.04 -18.79
N GLU A 59 -22.77 3.56 -19.70
CA GLU A 59 -22.48 2.38 -20.51
C GLU A 59 -21.20 2.58 -21.33
N GLY A 60 -20.42 1.51 -21.51
CA GLY A 60 -19.15 1.58 -22.23
C GLY A 60 -17.99 2.22 -21.45
N THR A 61 -18.20 2.64 -20.20
CA THR A 61 -17.11 3.08 -19.31
C THR A 61 -16.06 1.98 -19.19
N LYS A 62 -14.80 2.32 -19.46
CA LYS A 62 -13.68 1.38 -19.31
C LYS A 62 -13.45 1.15 -17.81
N VAL A 63 -13.58 -0.10 -17.40
CA VAL A 63 -13.32 -0.53 -16.03
C VAL A 63 -12.26 -1.62 -16.05
N TRP A 64 -11.35 -1.57 -15.09
CA TRP A 64 -10.30 -2.55 -14.92
C TRP A 64 -10.61 -3.46 -13.73
N HIS A 65 -10.27 -4.73 -13.89
CA HIS A 65 -10.29 -5.70 -12.82
C HIS A 65 -8.88 -6.26 -12.65
N ASN A 66 -8.34 -6.13 -11.44
CA ASN A 66 -7.01 -6.62 -11.10
C ASN A 66 -7.07 -7.43 -9.81
N ARG A 67 -6.34 -8.54 -9.77
CA ARG A 67 -6.06 -9.25 -8.52
C ARG A 67 -4.90 -8.55 -7.83
N LEU A 68 -5.10 -8.20 -6.56
CA LEU A 68 -4.03 -7.60 -5.77
C LEU A 68 -3.01 -8.68 -5.41
N ALA A 69 -1.79 -8.47 -5.87
CA ALA A 69 -0.63 -9.27 -5.50
C ALA A 69 0.26 -8.45 -4.57
N TYR A 70 0.98 -9.13 -3.70
CA TYR A 70 2.00 -8.56 -2.85
C TYR A 70 3.14 -9.57 -2.70
N TRP A 71 4.34 -9.09 -2.40
CA TRP A 71 5.48 -9.96 -2.14
C TRP A 71 6.33 -9.38 -1.03
N PRO A 72 6.46 -10.05 0.14
CA PRO A 72 7.31 -9.56 1.20
C PRO A 72 8.74 -9.42 0.70
N THR A 73 9.31 -8.22 0.87
CA THR A 73 10.67 -7.93 0.40
C THR A 73 11.66 -8.91 1.01
N LYS A 74 12.60 -9.33 0.17
CA LYS A 74 13.71 -10.21 0.55
C LYS A 74 15.00 -9.60 0.03
N PRO A 75 16.14 -9.86 0.68
CA PRO A 75 17.44 -9.49 0.15
C PRO A 75 17.64 -10.03 -1.27
N TRP A 76 18.32 -9.26 -2.11
CA TRP A 76 18.70 -9.65 -3.47
C TRP A 76 20.20 -9.53 -3.69
N ASP A 77 20.69 -10.14 -4.77
CA ASP A 77 22.06 -9.99 -5.23
C ASP A 77 22.19 -8.70 -6.06
N SER A 78 22.87 -7.70 -5.51
CA SER A 78 23.09 -6.40 -6.15
C SER A 78 24.16 -6.41 -7.24
N ARG A 79 24.72 -7.58 -7.57
CA ARG A 79 25.78 -7.75 -8.59
C ARG A 79 26.98 -6.84 -8.32
N GLY A 80 27.38 -6.76 -7.05
CA GLY A 80 28.45 -5.86 -6.60
C GLY A 80 28.05 -4.38 -6.63
N GLY A 81 26.77 -4.06 -6.39
CA GLY A 81 26.23 -2.70 -6.39
C GLY A 81 25.96 -2.11 -7.77
N LEU A 82 25.98 -2.92 -8.83
CA LEU A 82 25.65 -2.47 -10.19
C LEU A 82 24.14 -2.53 -10.47
N VAL A 83 23.39 -3.26 -9.65
CA VAL A 83 21.95 -3.44 -9.77
C VAL A 83 21.33 -3.27 -8.39
N THR A 84 20.23 -2.53 -8.30
CA THR A 84 19.41 -2.43 -7.09
C THR A 84 17.94 -2.23 -7.48
N LEU A 85 17.02 -2.35 -6.51
CA LEU A 85 15.58 -2.21 -6.71
C LEU A 85 15.04 -1.05 -5.86
N ALA A 86 13.94 -0.44 -6.30
CA ALA A 86 13.23 0.63 -5.60
C ALA A 86 11.73 0.56 -5.95
N GLY A 87 10.89 1.19 -5.10
CA GLY A 87 9.44 1.25 -5.30
C GLY A 87 8.81 -0.14 -5.40
N ASP A 88 7.78 -0.26 -6.23
CA ASP A 88 7.03 -1.51 -6.43
C ASP A 88 7.90 -2.68 -6.92
N ALA A 89 9.08 -2.43 -7.50
CA ALA A 89 10.00 -3.51 -7.87
C ALA A 89 10.66 -4.16 -6.63
N ALA A 90 10.82 -3.41 -5.54
CA ALA A 90 11.44 -3.89 -4.31
C ALA A 90 10.41 -4.36 -3.27
N HIS A 91 9.27 -3.68 -3.17
CA HIS A 91 8.25 -3.92 -2.15
C HIS A 91 6.82 -3.78 -2.69
N PRO A 92 6.42 -4.59 -3.69
CA PRO A 92 5.06 -4.54 -4.23
C PRO A 92 4.05 -4.88 -3.12
N MET A 93 3.15 -3.93 -2.84
CA MET A 93 2.20 -4.00 -1.73
C MET A 93 0.78 -3.63 -2.16
N THR A 94 -0.20 -4.08 -1.39
CA THR A 94 -1.61 -3.73 -1.63
C THR A 94 -1.90 -2.27 -1.23
N PHE A 95 -2.77 -1.60 -1.97
CA PHE A 95 -2.95 -0.14 -1.84
C PHE A 95 -3.76 0.33 -0.62
N HIS A 96 -4.44 -0.56 0.14
CA HIS A 96 -5.39 -0.14 1.19
C HIS A 96 -4.77 0.68 2.33
N ARG A 97 -3.45 0.56 2.55
CA ARG A 97 -2.70 1.38 3.54
C ARG A 97 -2.20 2.72 2.96
N GLY A 98 -2.21 2.86 1.62
CA GLY A 98 -1.78 4.07 0.92
C GLY A 98 -0.28 4.37 1.00
N GLN A 99 0.57 3.39 1.31
CA GLN A 99 2.00 3.63 1.60
C GLN A 99 2.97 3.37 0.43
N GLY A 100 2.48 2.87 -0.72
CA GLY A 100 3.36 2.52 -1.85
C GLY A 100 4.17 3.72 -2.36
N LEU A 101 3.49 4.84 -2.64
CA LEU A 101 4.16 6.06 -3.14
C LEU A 101 5.16 6.63 -2.11
N ASN A 102 4.77 6.68 -0.83
CA ASN A 102 5.65 7.18 0.23
C ASN A 102 6.94 6.36 0.30
N ASN A 103 6.83 5.02 0.28
CA ASN A 103 8.01 4.15 0.26
C ASN A 103 8.86 4.37 -1.00
N ALA A 104 8.26 4.48 -2.18
CA ALA A 104 8.99 4.73 -3.41
C ALA A 104 9.75 6.08 -3.40
N ILE A 105 9.16 7.13 -2.82
CA ILE A 105 9.82 8.44 -2.65
C ILE A 105 10.98 8.32 -1.65
N THR A 106 10.77 7.65 -0.52
CA THR A 106 11.80 7.39 0.48
C THR A 106 12.98 6.64 -0.15
N ASP A 107 12.71 5.60 -0.94
CA ASP A 107 13.75 4.84 -1.61
C ASP A 107 14.62 5.71 -2.53
N ALA A 108 13.99 6.52 -3.37
CA ALA A 108 14.70 7.40 -4.29
C ALA A 108 15.52 8.46 -3.54
N ALA A 109 14.97 9.01 -2.45
CA ALA A 109 15.64 10.00 -1.63
C ALA A 109 16.84 9.41 -0.88
N ASP A 110 16.66 8.28 -0.20
CA ASP A 110 17.69 7.60 0.58
C ASP A 110 18.82 7.09 -0.31
N PHE A 111 18.48 6.49 -1.46
CA PHE A 111 19.48 6.06 -2.43
C PHE A 111 20.32 7.25 -2.94
N LEU A 112 19.68 8.39 -3.24
CA LEU A 112 20.39 9.60 -3.66
C LEU A 112 21.32 10.15 -2.57
N VAL A 113 20.92 10.08 -1.29
CA VAL A 113 21.78 10.48 -0.16
C VAL A 113 23.05 9.64 -0.16
N HIS A 114 22.93 8.31 -0.20
CA HIS A 114 24.08 7.42 -0.17
C HIS A 114 25.00 7.56 -1.39
N LEU A 115 24.45 7.83 -2.57
CA LEU A 115 25.25 8.12 -3.76
C LEU A 115 26.02 9.46 -3.64
N ARG A 116 25.42 10.48 -3.04
CA ARG A 116 26.06 11.80 -2.85
C ARG A 116 27.18 11.80 -1.80
N GLU A 117 27.17 10.84 -0.90
CA GLU A 117 28.22 10.66 0.12
C GLU A 117 29.51 10.05 -0.46
N MET A 118 29.47 9.53 -1.69
CA MET A 118 30.65 9.01 -2.37
C MET A 118 31.64 10.14 -2.67
N LYS A 119 32.94 9.92 -2.41
CA LYS A 119 34.00 10.91 -2.58
C LYS A 119 34.83 10.68 -3.82
N GLU A 120 35.25 9.43 -4.03
CA GLU A 120 36.20 9.05 -5.09
C GLU A 120 35.47 8.42 -6.29
N HIS A 121 34.19 8.07 -6.13
CA HIS A 121 33.33 7.51 -7.17
C HIS A 121 33.88 6.22 -7.79
N THR A 122 34.50 5.38 -6.96
CA THR A 122 35.04 4.08 -7.38
C THR A 122 33.98 2.98 -7.35
N PRO A 123 34.18 1.85 -8.08
CA PRO A 123 33.26 0.71 -8.01
C PRO A 123 33.05 0.17 -6.58
N ALA A 124 34.11 0.14 -5.77
CA ALA A 124 34.02 -0.31 -4.38
C ALA A 124 33.17 0.63 -3.52
N GLU A 125 33.29 1.95 -3.75
CA GLU A 125 32.51 2.94 -3.04
C GLU A 125 31.03 2.94 -3.48
N LEU A 126 30.77 2.73 -4.77
CA LEU A 126 29.41 2.52 -5.30
C LEU A 126 28.77 1.29 -4.65
N ALA A 127 29.50 0.17 -4.61
CA ALA A 127 29.02 -1.06 -3.97
C ALA A 127 28.67 -0.84 -2.50
N ALA A 128 29.49 -0.08 -1.78
CA ALA A 128 29.23 0.26 -0.38
C ALA A 128 28.01 1.19 -0.22
N ALA A 129 27.85 2.19 -1.10
CA ALA A 129 26.69 3.09 -1.08
C ALA A 129 25.37 2.37 -1.35
N VAL A 130 25.33 1.54 -2.40
CA VAL A 130 24.17 0.70 -2.73
C VAL A 130 23.88 -0.26 -1.58
N LYS A 131 24.91 -0.85 -0.96
CA LYS A 131 24.71 -1.76 0.17
C LYS A 131 24.06 -1.06 1.37
N ARG A 132 24.42 0.20 1.67
CA ARG A 132 23.82 0.98 2.77
C ARG A 132 22.32 1.21 2.54
N TYR A 133 21.97 1.63 1.34
CA TYR A 133 20.57 1.77 0.90
C TYR A 133 19.80 0.44 1.04
N GLU A 134 20.36 -0.66 0.53
CA GLU A 134 19.67 -1.95 0.52
C GLU A 134 19.41 -2.53 1.91
N VAL A 135 20.37 -2.44 2.83
CA VAL A 135 20.19 -2.99 4.18
C VAL A 135 19.19 -2.21 5.03
N GLU A 136 18.95 -0.94 4.71
CA GLU A 136 17.86 -0.15 5.27
C GLU A 136 16.53 -0.55 4.61
N LEU A 137 16.50 -0.57 3.27
CA LEU A 137 15.26 -0.78 2.53
C LEU A 137 14.66 -2.15 2.78
N TRP A 138 15.45 -3.23 2.80
CA TRP A 138 14.91 -4.60 2.90
C TRP A 138 13.97 -4.82 4.08
N PRO A 139 14.35 -4.54 5.34
CA PRO A 139 13.43 -4.71 6.47
C PRO A 139 12.24 -3.74 6.41
N ARG A 140 12.45 -2.48 6.01
CA ARG A 140 11.35 -1.50 5.88
C ARG A 140 10.32 -1.92 4.83
N GLY A 141 10.78 -2.32 3.65
CA GLY A 141 9.94 -2.80 2.56
C GLY A 141 9.19 -4.08 2.93
N HIS A 142 9.85 -5.00 3.63
CA HIS A 142 9.24 -6.23 4.13
C HIS A 142 8.05 -5.92 5.04
N GLU A 143 8.29 -5.07 6.04
CA GLU A 143 7.27 -4.67 7.00
C GLU A 143 6.11 -3.91 6.32
N ALA A 144 6.43 -2.95 5.44
CA ALA A 144 5.42 -2.19 4.71
C ALA A 144 4.49 -3.08 3.88
N VAL A 145 5.03 -4.14 3.26
CA VAL A 145 4.25 -5.11 2.50
C VAL A 145 3.32 -5.91 3.42
N LEU A 146 3.82 -6.45 4.53
CA LEU A 146 3.02 -7.25 5.46
C LEU A 146 1.91 -6.42 6.11
N GLN A 147 2.23 -5.24 6.62
CA GLN A 147 1.23 -4.32 7.20
C GLN A 147 0.16 -3.92 6.18
N SER A 148 0.54 -3.75 4.91
CA SER A 148 -0.41 -3.45 3.84
C SER A 148 -1.35 -4.64 3.57
N HIS A 149 -0.81 -5.87 3.61
CA HIS A 149 -1.61 -7.08 3.48
C HIS A 149 -2.59 -7.26 4.64
N GLU A 150 -2.13 -7.06 5.88
CA GLU A 150 -2.97 -7.09 7.08
C GLU A 150 -4.09 -6.06 7.01
N ASN A 151 -3.76 -4.81 6.65
CA ASN A 151 -4.76 -3.76 6.49
C ASN A 151 -5.78 -4.11 5.40
N THR A 152 -5.31 -4.66 4.26
CA THR A 152 -6.21 -5.18 3.21
C THR A 152 -7.16 -6.23 3.76
N ASN A 153 -6.69 -7.12 4.61
CA ASN A 153 -7.55 -8.13 5.22
C ASN A 153 -8.54 -7.54 6.22
N ALA A 154 -8.09 -6.60 7.05
CA ALA A 154 -8.91 -5.95 8.07
C ALA A 154 -10.08 -5.18 7.45
N VAL A 155 -9.87 -4.41 6.37
CA VAL A 155 -10.94 -3.61 5.73
C VAL A 155 -12.01 -4.47 5.03
N HIS A 156 -11.71 -5.75 4.76
CA HIS A 156 -12.65 -6.70 4.16
C HIS A 156 -13.26 -7.69 5.17
N ASP A 157 -12.95 -7.53 6.46
CA ASP A 157 -13.57 -8.30 7.53
C ASP A 157 -14.35 -7.36 8.44
N TRP A 158 -15.68 -7.41 8.35
CA TRP A 158 -16.57 -6.56 9.12
C TRP A 158 -16.28 -6.59 10.62
N LYS A 159 -16.00 -7.77 11.18
CA LYS A 159 -15.77 -7.91 12.63
C LYS A 159 -14.49 -7.17 13.04
N THR A 160 -13.42 -7.36 12.27
CA THR A 160 -12.13 -6.72 12.51
C THR A 160 -12.20 -5.21 12.25
N MET A 161 -12.85 -4.78 11.17
CA MET A 161 -13.03 -3.37 10.84
C MET A 161 -13.78 -2.62 11.95
N MET A 162 -14.85 -3.21 12.49
CA MET A 162 -15.63 -2.61 13.59
C MET A 162 -14.86 -2.47 14.90
N GLN A 163 -13.72 -3.15 15.03
CA GLN A 163 -12.82 -3.04 16.19
C GLN A 163 -11.69 -2.03 15.98
N SER A 164 -11.52 -1.52 14.77
CA SER A 164 -10.46 -0.55 14.46
C SER A 164 -10.71 0.79 15.14
N ASP A 165 -9.62 1.52 15.43
CA ASP A 165 -9.65 2.86 16.03
C ASP A 165 -10.59 3.83 15.28
N LEU A 166 -10.73 3.66 13.96
CA LEU A 166 -11.67 4.43 13.15
C LEU A 166 -13.12 4.33 13.65
N PHE A 167 -13.54 3.16 14.13
CA PHE A 167 -14.90 2.88 14.58
C PHE A 167 -15.04 2.88 16.10
N THR A 168 -13.98 2.57 16.86
CA THR A 168 -14.01 2.52 18.33
C THR A 168 -13.64 3.84 18.99
N GLY A 169 -12.73 4.63 18.40
CA GLY A 169 -12.25 5.92 18.92
C GLY A 169 -12.57 7.13 18.03
N GLY A 170 -12.92 6.91 16.76
CA GLY A 170 -13.16 7.98 15.77
C GLY A 170 -11.89 8.71 15.34
N LEU A 171 -12.02 9.87 14.66
CA LEU A 171 -10.88 10.74 14.29
C LEU A 171 -10.37 11.61 15.46
N ALA A 172 -10.70 11.25 16.70
CA ALA A 172 -10.24 11.98 17.86
C ALA A 172 -8.70 11.87 17.95
N LYS A 173 -8.02 13.01 18.07
CA LYS A 173 -6.57 13.01 18.35
C LYS A 173 -6.34 12.25 19.65
N LEU A 174 -5.51 11.21 19.59
CA LEU A 174 -4.96 10.59 20.79
C LEU A 174 -4.35 11.68 21.68
N SER A 175 -4.59 11.59 22.97
CA SER A 175 -3.87 12.42 23.94
C SER A 175 -2.36 12.13 23.82
N LYS A 176 -1.53 13.08 24.27
CA LYS A 176 -0.06 12.91 24.23
C LYS A 176 0.40 11.66 24.98
N GLU A 177 -0.35 11.25 26.00
CA GLU A 177 -0.05 10.07 26.83
C GLU A 177 -0.42 8.77 26.10
N GLU A 178 -1.54 8.74 25.39
CA GLU A 178 -1.95 7.60 24.56
C GLU A 178 -1.04 7.42 23.34
N GLN A 179 -0.59 8.52 22.73
CA GLN A 179 0.38 8.46 21.64
C GLN A 179 1.73 7.90 22.11
N ALA A 180 2.22 8.33 23.28
CA ALA A 180 3.46 7.81 23.84
C ALA A 180 3.36 6.32 24.20
N ALA A 181 2.21 5.86 24.69
CA ALA A 181 1.96 4.46 24.98
C ALA A 181 1.94 3.60 23.70
N LYS A 182 1.30 4.10 22.63
CA LYS A 182 1.24 3.42 21.33
C LYS A 182 2.61 3.32 20.67
N ASP A 183 3.40 4.40 20.74
CA ASP A 183 4.78 4.40 20.24
C ASP A 183 5.69 3.42 21.01
N GLU A 184 5.45 3.24 22.32
CA GLU A 184 6.18 2.27 23.15
C GLU A 184 5.77 0.82 22.86
N GLU A 185 4.49 0.57 22.57
CA GLU A 185 3.97 -0.74 22.20
C GLU A 185 4.47 -1.16 20.81
N ASP A 186 4.39 -0.27 19.81
CA ASP A 186 4.93 -0.50 18.47
C ASP A 186 6.45 -0.76 18.52
N SER A 187 7.19 -0.08 19.40
CA SER A 187 8.62 -0.33 19.63
C SER A 187 8.90 -1.72 20.23
N LYS A 188 8.02 -2.24 21.07
CA LYS A 188 8.15 -3.59 21.67
C LYS A 188 7.83 -4.68 20.66
N VAL A 189 6.80 -4.50 19.83
CA VAL A 189 6.46 -5.43 18.75
C VAL A 189 7.59 -5.49 17.72
N ALA A 190 8.15 -4.34 17.32
CA ALA A 190 9.29 -4.28 16.42
C ALA A 190 10.53 -5.01 16.98
N LYS A 191 10.79 -4.93 18.29
CA LYS A 191 11.90 -5.66 18.95
C LYS A 191 11.67 -7.17 19.01
N GLN A 192 10.44 -7.63 19.23
CA GLN A 192 10.12 -9.06 19.22
C GLN A 192 10.24 -9.68 17.83
N ALA A 193 9.90 -8.94 16.77
CA ALA A 193 10.10 -9.37 15.39
C ALA A 193 11.59 -9.52 15.02
N THR A 194 12.47 -8.71 15.61
CA THR A 194 13.93 -8.80 15.37
C THR A 194 14.63 -9.93 16.14
N ASP A 195 14.11 -10.35 17.30
CA ASP A 195 14.73 -11.42 18.11
C ASP A 195 14.26 -12.85 17.71
N GLY A 196 13.10 -12.99 17.07
CA GLY A 196 12.57 -14.28 16.62
C GLY A 196 13.28 -14.90 15.39
N GLY A 197 14.18 -14.17 14.74
CA GLY A 197 14.88 -14.60 13.52
C GLY A 197 16.23 -15.31 13.74
N LYS A 198 16.61 -15.63 14.97
CA LYS A 198 17.94 -16.20 15.30
C LYS A 198 17.98 -17.70 15.63
N GLU A 199 16.87 -18.41 15.55
CA GLU A 199 16.87 -19.88 15.65
C GLU A 199 16.22 -20.49 14.40
N THR A 200 17.04 -20.70 13.35
CA THR A 200 17.08 -21.88 12.45
C THR A 200 18.20 -21.71 11.45
#